data_AF-A0A924TBE0-F1
#
_entry.id   AF-A0A924TBE0-F1
#
_cell.length_a   1.000
_cell.length_b   1.000
_cell.length_c   1.000
_cell.angle_alpha   90.00
_cell.angle_beta   90.00
_cell.angle_gamma   90.00
#
_symmetry.space_group_name_H-M   'P 1'
#
loop_
_entity.id
_entity.type
_entity.pdbx_description
1 polymer ?
#
loop_
_entity_poly.entity_id
_entity_poly.type
_entity_poly.pdbx_seq_one_letter_code
_entity_poly.pdbx_strand_id
1 'polypeptide(L)'
;EGKRVFFFPDSQLEIPIARFLSRELGMQLIEVGTPYLHRQHLSEELAMLPAGTVLSEGQHVENQLDRCRAARPDIVVCGLGLANPLEAEGMTTKWAIELVFTPIHGYEQAADLAELFARPLLRRLKIGGIGAPVFAPAEAAELLEA
;
A
#
# COMPACT_ATOMS: atom_id res chain seq x y z
N GLU A 1 -14.49 1.53 -2.45
CA GLU A 1 -15.10 1.66 -1.11
C GLU A 1 -14.82 0.43 -0.23
N GLY A 2 -14.57 0.65 1.07
CA GLY A 2 -14.38 -0.38 2.09
C GLY A 2 -13.02 -1.09 2.10
N LYS A 3 -12.22 -0.93 1.04
CA LYS A 3 -10.89 -1.55 0.92
C LYS A 3 -9.87 -0.90 1.86
N ARG A 4 -9.07 -1.73 2.51
CA ARG A 4 -8.07 -1.34 3.50
C ARG A 4 -6.70 -1.18 2.86
N VAL A 5 -6.08 -0.01 3.04
CA VAL A 5 -4.78 0.34 2.46
C VAL A 5 -3.71 0.53 3.53
N PHE A 6 -2.50 0.05 3.23
CA PHE A 6 -1.29 0.23 4.03
C PHE A 6 -0.22 0.89 3.15
N PHE A 7 0.42 1.96 3.63
CA PHE A 7 1.53 2.61 2.92
C PHE A 7 2.85 2.37 3.64
N PHE A 8 3.81 1.82 2.91
CA PHE A 8 5.23 1.94 3.25
C PHE A 8 5.76 3.31 2.78
N PRO A 9 6.72 3.90 3.51
CA PRO A 9 7.32 5.19 3.15
C PRO A 9 8.18 5.10 1.88
N ASP A 10 8.01 6.04 0.95
CA ASP A 10 8.83 6.14 -0.27
C ASP A 10 9.09 7.61 -0.70
N SER A 11 8.04 8.42 -0.92
CA SER A 11 8.10 9.66 -1.70
C SER A 11 7.50 10.92 -1.05
N GLN A 12 6.95 10.83 0.16
CA GLN A 12 6.16 11.89 0.83
C GLN A 12 4.77 12.16 0.24
N LEU A 13 4.43 11.52 -0.89
CA LEU A 13 3.08 11.58 -1.45
C LEU A 13 2.06 10.77 -0.64
N GLU A 14 2.49 9.95 0.33
CA GLU A 14 1.61 9.00 1.00
C GLU A 14 0.47 9.68 1.76
N ILE A 15 0.72 10.83 2.40
CA ILE A 15 -0.32 11.55 3.16
C ILE A 15 -1.39 12.15 2.23
N PRO A 16 -1.05 12.98 1.21
CA PRO A 16 -2.06 13.48 0.26
C PRO A 16 -2.82 12.36 -0.45
N ILE A 17 -2.13 11.29 -0.82
CA ILE A 17 -2.73 10.16 -1.53
C ILE A 17 -3.65 9.36 -0.60
N ALA A 18 -3.25 9.09 0.64
CA ALA A 18 -4.11 8.45 1.64
C ALA A 18 -5.37 9.28 1.90
N ARG A 19 -5.24 10.62 1.98
CA ARG A 19 -6.38 11.54 2.10
C ARG A 19 -7.32 11.43 0.90
N PHE A 20 -6.80 11.41 -0.33
CA PHE A 20 -7.59 11.17 -1.56
C PHE A 20 -8.33 9.84 -1.49
N LEU A 21 -7.61 8.72 -1.28
CA LEU A 21 -8.20 7.38 -1.26
C LEU A 21 -9.30 7.24 -0.20
N SER A 22 -9.09 7.83 0.97
CA SER A 22 -10.08 7.75 2.05
C SER A 22 -11.31 8.59 1.76
N ARG A 23 -11.13 9.87 1.41
CA ARG A 23 -12.25 10.81 1.29
C ARG A 23 -13.05 10.64 0.00
N GLU A 24 -12.38 10.30 -1.10
CA GLU A 24 -12.99 10.31 -2.43
C GLU A 24 -13.33 8.89 -2.92
N LEU A 25 -12.58 7.87 -2.47
CA LEU A 25 -12.80 6.48 -2.88
C LEU A 25 -13.33 5.57 -1.74
N GLY A 26 -13.51 6.13 -0.54
CA GLY A 26 -14.04 5.42 0.62
C GLY A 26 -13.14 4.30 1.11
N MET A 27 -11.82 4.42 0.96
CA MET A 27 -10.86 3.44 1.48
C MET A 27 -10.57 3.66 2.97
N GLN A 28 -10.24 2.57 3.67
CA GLN A 28 -9.87 2.58 5.08
C GLN A 28 -8.36 2.60 5.22
N LEU A 29 -7.84 3.58 5.96
CA LEU A 29 -6.40 3.72 6.19
C LEU A 29 -5.98 2.86 7.38
N ILE A 30 -5.03 1.94 7.18
CA ILE A 30 -4.44 1.15 8.28
C ILE A 30 -3.25 1.90 8.87
N GLU A 31 -2.24 2.17 8.04
CA GLU A 31 -1.03 2.90 8.41
C GLU A 31 -0.58 3.69 7.18
N VAL A 32 -0.20 4.95 7.40
CA VAL A 32 0.33 5.83 6.36
C VAL A 32 1.77 6.17 6.72
N GLY A 33 2.71 5.40 6.18
CA GLY A 33 4.13 5.64 6.33
C GLY A 33 4.64 6.69 5.35
N THR A 34 5.41 7.65 5.85
CA THR A 34 6.09 8.66 5.03
C THR A 34 7.56 8.76 5.44
N PRO A 35 8.51 8.93 4.50
CA PRO A 35 9.93 8.94 4.86
C PRO A 35 10.29 10.15 5.73
N TYR A 36 9.59 11.27 5.58
CA TYR A 36 9.79 12.50 6.35
C TYR A 36 8.49 13.32 6.41
N LEU A 37 8.13 13.81 7.60
CA LEU A 37 6.88 14.52 7.85
C LEU A 37 7.11 15.98 8.26
N HIS A 38 7.08 16.87 7.26
CA HIS A 38 7.06 18.32 7.52
C HIS A 38 5.66 18.79 7.94
N ARG A 39 5.34 18.66 9.24
CA ARG A 39 3.99 18.93 9.80
C ARG A 39 3.35 20.25 9.38
N GLN A 40 4.10 21.35 9.39
CA GLN A 40 3.55 22.66 9.03
C GLN A 40 3.20 22.77 7.54
N HIS A 41 3.94 22.07 6.66
CA HIS A 41 3.69 22.10 5.23
C HIS A 41 2.48 21.23 4.86
N LEU A 42 2.31 20.12 5.58
CA LEU A 42 1.20 19.18 5.39
C LEU A 42 0.01 19.44 6.32
N SER A 43 -0.10 20.62 6.95
CA SER A 43 -1.14 20.88 7.97
C SER A 43 -2.56 20.67 7.43
N GLU A 44 -2.83 21.16 6.23
CA GLU A 44 -4.14 21.04 5.58
C GLU A 44 -4.45 19.59 5.19
N GLU A 45 -3.45 18.86 4.69
CA GLU A 45 -3.58 17.45 4.35
C GLU A 45 -3.84 16.59 5.59
N LEU A 46 -3.12 16.85 6.68
CA LEU A 46 -3.29 16.18 7.97
C LEU A 46 -4.67 16.46 8.57
N ALA A 47 -5.17 17.69 8.48
CA ALA A 47 -6.50 18.06 8.97
C ALA A 47 -7.64 17.34 8.22
N MET A 48 -7.39 16.94 6.98
CA MET A 48 -8.38 16.23 6.15
C MET A 48 -8.34 14.71 6.31
N LEU A 49 -7.33 14.14 6.96
CA LEU A 49 -7.27 12.71 7.23
C LEU A 49 -8.36 12.28 8.23
N PRO A 50 -8.86 11.03 8.13
CA PRO A 50 -9.74 10.46 9.15
C PRO A 50 -9.09 10.51 10.55
N ALA A 51 -9.90 10.82 11.56
CA ALA A 51 -9.45 10.79 12.94
C ALA A 51 -8.91 9.39 13.31
N GLY A 52 -7.78 9.34 14.01
CA GLY A 52 -7.14 8.08 14.40
C GLY A 52 -6.30 7.42 13.30
N THR A 53 -6.08 8.07 12.14
CA THR A 53 -5.13 7.58 11.14
C THR A 53 -3.75 7.38 11.78
N VAL A 54 -3.22 6.16 11.69
CA VAL A 54 -1.86 5.85 12.16
C VAL A 54 -0.85 6.39 11.16
N LEU A 55 -0.01 7.34 11.60
CA LEU A 55 1.08 7.89 10.82
C LEU A 55 2.41 7.35 11.34
N SER A 56 3.32 6.98 10.44
CA SER A 56 4.70 6.63 10.78
C SER A 56 5.67 7.46 9.96
N GLU A 57 6.63 8.10 10.63
CA GLU A 57 7.73 8.83 9.99
C GLU A 57 9.01 7.99 10.04
N GLY A 58 9.73 7.90 8.91
CA GLY A 58 10.88 7.03 8.76
C GLY A 58 10.50 5.55 8.73
N GLN A 59 11.48 4.65 8.92
CA GLN A 59 11.23 3.21 8.80
C GLN A 59 12.19 2.35 9.62
N HIS A 60 11.62 1.34 10.28
CA HIS A 60 12.28 0.07 10.56
C HIS A 60 11.52 -1.03 9.81
N VAL A 61 12.13 -1.56 8.74
CA VAL A 61 11.41 -2.34 7.72
C VAL A 61 10.75 -3.60 8.28
N GLU A 62 11.47 -4.40 9.08
CA GLU A 62 10.93 -5.65 9.65
C GLU A 62 9.71 -5.40 10.55
N ASN A 63 9.84 -4.51 11.53
CA ASN A 63 8.72 -4.13 12.40
C ASN A 63 7.50 -3.62 11.63
N GLN A 64 7.70 -2.94 10.49
CA GLN A 64 6.62 -2.43 9.66
C GLN A 64 5.99 -3.54 8.80
N LEU A 65 6.79 -4.50 8.32
CA LEU A 65 6.29 -5.71 7.68
C LEU A 65 5.44 -6.55 8.65
N ASP A 66 5.84 -6.70 9.90
CA ASP A 66 5.06 -7.42 10.91
C ASP A 66 3.69 -6.78 11.14
N ARG A 67 3.64 -5.44 11.27
CA ARG A 67 2.37 -4.70 11.36
C ARG A 67 1.52 -4.86 10.11
N CYS A 68 2.13 -4.76 8.92
CA CYS A 68 1.44 -4.95 7.65
C CYS A 68 0.82 -6.36 7.56
N ARG A 69 1.60 -7.40 7.85
CA ARG A 69 1.16 -8.81 7.87
C ARG A 69 0.04 -9.03 8.87
N ALA A 70 0.19 -8.55 10.11
CA ALA A 70 -0.83 -8.66 11.15
C ALA A 70 -2.14 -7.95 10.74
N ALA A 71 -2.02 -6.80 10.07
CA ALA A 71 -3.17 -6.03 9.64
C ALA A 71 -3.93 -6.66 8.47
N ARG A 72 -3.28 -7.46 7.62
CA ARG A 72 -3.87 -8.06 6.39
C ARG A 72 -4.62 -7.01 5.53
N PRO A 73 -3.92 -6.00 5.00
CA PRO A 73 -4.52 -5.00 4.11
C PRO A 73 -5.08 -5.65 2.84
N ASP A 74 -6.08 -5.00 2.23
CA ASP A 74 -6.53 -5.38 0.88
C ASP A 74 -5.51 -4.97 -0.19
N ILE A 75 -4.77 -3.88 0.05
CA ILE A 75 -3.75 -3.35 -0.86
C ILE A 75 -2.60 -2.70 -0.08
N VAL A 76 -1.37 -3.01 -0.48
CA VAL A 76 -0.14 -2.44 0.08
C VAL A 76 0.51 -1.52 -0.95
N VAL A 77 0.80 -0.29 -0.56
CA VAL A 77 1.59 0.66 -1.36
C VAL A 77 3.04 0.58 -0.91
N CYS A 78 3.95 0.12 -1.76
CA CYS A 78 5.34 -0.11 -1.40
C CYS A 78 6.30 -0.02 -2.58
N GLY A 79 7.60 0.12 -2.31
CA GLY A 79 8.63 0.03 -3.34
C GLY A 79 8.72 -1.35 -4.00
N LEU A 80 9.38 -1.43 -5.15
CA LEU A 80 9.54 -2.67 -5.92
C LEU A 80 10.30 -3.77 -5.15
N GLY A 81 11.15 -3.40 -4.19
CA GLY A 81 11.86 -4.36 -3.33
C GLY A 81 10.94 -5.18 -2.41
N LEU A 82 9.74 -4.68 -2.10
CA LEU A 82 8.76 -5.35 -1.25
C LEU A 82 7.57 -5.92 -2.04
N ALA A 83 7.30 -5.41 -3.24
CA ALA A 83 6.09 -5.73 -3.99
C ALA A 83 5.96 -7.24 -4.31
N ASN A 84 6.97 -7.82 -4.96
CA ASN A 84 6.91 -9.25 -5.33
C ASN A 84 6.91 -10.20 -4.11
N PRO A 85 7.75 -9.99 -3.07
CA PRO A 85 7.66 -10.77 -1.84
C PRO A 85 6.25 -10.75 -1.21
N LEU A 86 5.62 -9.58 -1.11
CA LEU A 86 4.28 -9.46 -0.53
C LEU A 86 3.19 -10.09 -1.42
N GLU A 87 3.30 -9.99 -2.75
CA GLU A 87 2.40 -10.72 -3.67
C GLU A 87 2.56 -12.24 -3.54
N ALA A 88 3.79 -12.74 -3.31
CA ALA A 88 4.03 -14.16 -3.05
C ALA A 88 3.41 -14.62 -1.71
N GLU A 89 3.34 -13.75 -0.71
CA GLU A 89 2.59 -13.94 0.54
C GLU A 89 1.06 -13.78 0.36
N GLY A 90 0.60 -13.49 -0.86
CA GLY A 90 -0.81 -13.34 -1.18
C GLY A 90 -1.40 -11.97 -0.79
N MET A 91 -0.59 -10.92 -0.68
CA MET A 91 -1.06 -9.54 -0.51
C MET A 91 -1.01 -8.79 -1.83
N THR A 92 -2.09 -8.07 -2.17
CA THR A 92 -2.08 -7.24 -3.38
C THR A 92 -1.26 -5.98 -3.16
N THR A 93 -0.42 -5.65 -4.13
CA THR A 93 0.50 -4.52 -4.06
C THR A 93 0.25 -3.50 -5.17
N LYS A 94 0.53 -2.24 -4.85
CA LYS A 94 0.61 -1.13 -5.78
C LYS A 94 1.99 -0.52 -5.60
N TRP A 95 2.83 -0.64 -6.61
CA TRP A 95 4.20 -0.13 -6.52
C TRP A 95 4.22 1.41 -6.45
N ALA A 96 4.87 1.94 -5.43
CA ALA A 96 4.76 3.35 -5.02
C ALA A 96 5.33 4.33 -6.06
N ILE A 97 6.45 3.97 -6.70
CA ILE A 97 7.19 4.82 -7.65
C ILE A 97 6.31 5.30 -8.82
N GLU A 98 5.28 4.53 -9.24
CA GLU A 98 4.33 4.96 -10.28
C GLU A 98 3.63 6.28 -9.97
N LEU A 99 3.45 6.64 -8.69
CA LEU A 99 2.85 7.92 -8.30
C LEU A 99 3.72 9.13 -8.66
N VAL A 100 5.02 8.93 -8.86
CA VAL A 100 5.98 10.03 -9.06
C VAL A 100 6.16 10.38 -10.54
N PHE A 101 5.87 9.45 -11.45
CA PHE A 101 6.03 9.68 -12.90
C PHE A 101 4.72 9.55 -13.71
N THR A 102 3.60 9.21 -13.07
CA THR A 102 2.28 9.26 -13.70
C THR A 102 1.66 10.65 -13.49
N PRO A 103 0.98 11.24 -14.49
CA PRO A 103 0.18 12.43 -14.28
C PRO A 103 -0.98 12.14 -13.32
N ILE A 104 -0.89 12.65 -12.09
CA ILE A 104 -1.87 12.41 -11.01
C ILE A 104 -2.46 13.69 -10.41
N HIS A 105 -2.03 14.85 -10.89
CA HIS A 105 -2.43 16.16 -10.36
C HIS A 105 -3.47 16.81 -11.26
N GLY A 106 -4.44 17.51 -10.65
CA GLY A 106 -5.51 18.19 -11.38
C GLY A 106 -6.81 17.39 -11.41
N TYR A 107 -7.90 18.04 -11.82
CA TYR A 107 -9.22 17.41 -11.85
C TYR A 107 -9.31 16.34 -12.94
N GLU A 108 -8.69 16.60 -14.08
CA GLU A 108 -8.68 15.74 -15.25
C GLU A 108 -8.01 14.38 -14.96
N GLN A 109 -7.03 14.35 -14.05
CA GLN A 109 -6.25 13.16 -13.70
C GLN A 109 -6.80 12.41 -12.47
N ALA A 110 -7.88 12.88 -11.83
CA ALA A 110 -8.41 12.24 -10.62
C ALA A 110 -8.86 10.78 -10.88
N ALA A 111 -9.45 10.52 -12.05
CA ALA A 111 -9.85 9.17 -12.45
C ALA A 111 -8.63 8.29 -12.73
N ASP A 112 -7.58 8.83 -13.36
CA ASP A 112 -6.34 8.11 -13.64
C ASP A 112 -5.64 7.73 -12.32
N LEU A 113 -5.58 8.66 -11.37
CA LEU A 113 -5.06 8.38 -10.02
C LEU A 113 -5.84 7.26 -9.34
N ALA A 114 -7.18 7.28 -9.39
CA ALA A 114 -8.00 6.21 -8.83
C ALA A 114 -7.76 4.86 -9.53
N GLU A 115 -7.55 4.87 -10.84
CA GLU A 115 -7.27 3.67 -11.64
C GLU A 115 -5.96 3.00 -11.21
N LEU A 116 -4.92 3.76 -10.84
CA LEU A 116 -3.66 3.21 -10.33
C LEU A 116 -3.84 2.27 -9.12
N PHE A 117 -4.85 2.53 -8.28
CA PHE A 117 -5.18 1.69 -7.11
C PHE A 117 -6.19 0.60 -7.44
N ALA A 118 -7.12 0.85 -8.36
CA ALA A 118 -8.09 -0.15 -8.80
C ALA A 118 -7.43 -1.28 -9.61
N ARG A 119 -6.44 -0.95 -10.46
CA ARG A 119 -5.79 -1.87 -11.40
C ARG A 119 -5.26 -3.15 -10.75
N PRO A 120 -4.45 -3.12 -9.67
CA PRO A 120 -3.96 -4.35 -9.03
C PRO A 120 -5.08 -5.17 -8.37
N LEU A 121 -6.09 -4.53 -7.79
CA LEU A 121 -7.25 -5.21 -7.20
C LEU A 121 -8.08 -5.94 -8.27
N LEU A 122 -8.36 -5.25 -9.39
CA LEU A 122 -9.07 -5.82 -10.53
C LEU A 122 -8.28 -6.95 -11.18
N ARG A 123 -6.95 -6.82 -11.29
CA ARG A 123 -6.08 -7.90 -11.76
C ARG A 123 -6.27 -9.14 -10.90
N ARG A 124 -6.19 -9.01 -9.57
CA ARG A 124 -6.37 -10.14 -8.65
C ARG A 124 -7.74 -10.80 -8.79
N LEU A 125 -8.82 -10.03 -8.98
CA LEU A 125 -10.13 -10.61 -9.23
C LEU A 125 -10.19 -11.40 -10.54
N LYS A 126 -9.50 -10.95 -11.58
CA LYS A 126 -9.47 -11.60 -12.91
C LYS A 126 -8.62 -12.87 -12.95
N ILE A 127 -7.50 -12.91 -12.23
CA ILE A 127 -6.53 -14.03 -12.31
C ILE A 127 -6.44 -14.85 -11.02
N GLY A 128 -7.08 -14.43 -9.92
CA GLY A 128 -7.01 -15.08 -8.62
C GLY A 128 -7.65 -16.47 -8.57
N GLY A 129 -8.44 -16.84 -9.58
CA GLY A 129 -8.93 -18.21 -9.78
C GLY A 129 -7.89 -19.19 -10.33
N ILE A 130 -6.69 -18.73 -10.73
CA ILE A 130 -5.59 -19.57 -11.24
C ILE A 130 -4.64 -19.94 -10.09
N GLY A 131 -5.20 -20.15 -8.89
CA GLY A 131 -4.47 -20.26 -7.63
C GLY A 131 -3.50 -21.44 -7.57
N ALA A 132 -2.22 -21.16 -7.75
CA ALA A 132 -1.16 -21.76 -6.96
C ALA A 132 -0.21 -20.64 -6.52
N PRO A 133 0.31 -20.68 -5.27
CA PRO A 133 1.44 -19.84 -4.92
C PRO A 133 2.58 -20.19 -5.89
N VAL A 134 3.12 -19.21 -6.61
CA VAL A 134 4.26 -19.42 -7.53
C VAL A 134 5.48 -19.92 -6.76
N PHE A 135 5.54 -19.63 -5.46
CA PHE A 135 6.53 -20.14 -4.54
C PHE A 135 5.82 -20.61 -3.27
N ALA A 136 5.71 -21.94 -3.09
CA ALA A 136 5.45 -22.48 -1.76
C ALA A 136 6.63 -22.09 -0.85
N PRO A 137 6.40 -21.73 0.42
CA PRO A 137 7.50 -21.49 1.35
C PRO A 137 8.38 -22.75 1.42
N ALA A 138 9.68 -22.55 1.58
CA ALA A 138 10.69 -23.60 1.70
C ALA A 138 10.59 -24.39 3.03
N GLU A 139 9.37 -24.72 3.48
CA GLU A 139 9.11 -25.61 4.62
C GLU A 139 9.34 -27.09 4.26
N ALA A 140 9.74 -27.40 3.02
CA ALA A 140 10.17 -28.74 2.60
C ALA A 140 11.67 -29.01 2.83
N ALA A 141 12.45 -28.05 3.33
CA ALA A 141 13.90 -28.23 3.54
C ALA A 141 14.26 -28.83 4.91
N GLU A 142 13.38 -28.79 5.91
CA GLU A 142 13.69 -29.29 7.28
C GLU A 142 13.22 -30.73 7.56
N LEU A 143 12.64 -31.43 6.58
CA LEU A 143 12.23 -32.84 6.73
C LEU A 143 13.19 -33.87 6.09
N LEU A 144 14.38 -33.44 5.67
CA LEU A 144 15.42 -34.34 5.11
C LEU A 144 16.69 -34.45 5.99
N GLU A 145 16.69 -33.86 7.20
CA GLU A 145 17.73 -34.08 8.22
C GLU A 145 17.20 -34.67 9.54
N ALA A 146 16.09 -35.42 9.50
CA ALA A 146 15.59 -36.21 10.63
C ALA A 146 15.38 -37.68 10.25
#